data_AF-A0A351FYC9-F1
#
_entry.id   AF-A0A351FYC9-F1
#
_cell.length_a   1.000
_cell.length_b   1.000
_cell.length_c   1.000
_cell.angle_alpha   90.00
_cell.angle_beta   90.00
_cell.angle_gamma   90.00
#
_symmetry.space_group_name_H-M   'P 1'
#
loop_
_entity.id
_entity.type
_entity.pdbx_description
1 polymer ?
#
loop_
_entity_poly.entity_id
_entity_poly.type
_entity_poly.pdbx_seq_one_letter_code
_entity_poly.pdbx_strand_id
1 'polypeptide(L)' 'YVDVIGKTKGRGFQGVVKRWNFGGGRASHGSGGWRRRPGSISAGSTPGYVIKGKQMPG' A
#
# COMPACT_ATOMS: atom_id res chain seq x y z
N TYR A 1 -8.44 -31.67 -14.42
CA TYR A 1 -8.33 -30.38 -13.72
C TYR A 1 -8.83 -30.57 -12.30
N VAL A 2 -8.11 -30.05 -11.30
CA VAL A 2 -8.49 -30.13 -9.89
C VAL A 2 -8.36 -28.73 -9.29
N ASP A 3 -9.44 -28.24 -8.71
CA ASP A 3 -9.46 -26.96 -8.01
C ASP A 3 -9.32 -27.21 -6.51
N VAL A 4 -8.43 -26.45 -5.86
CA VAL A 4 -8.14 -26.58 -4.43
C VAL A 4 -8.40 -25.25 -3.75
N ILE A 5 -9.14 -25.30 -2.63
CA ILE A 5 -9.42 -24.14 -1.78
C ILE A 5 -8.73 -24.36 -0.43
N GLY A 6 -8.06 -23.32 0.08
CA GLY A 6 -7.39 -23.35 1.37
C GLY A 6 -7.23 -21.95 1.96
N LYS A 7 -7.05 -21.87 3.29
CA LYS A 7 -6.76 -20.61 3.97
C LYS A 7 -5.30 -20.23 3.74
N THR A 8 -5.06 -18.98 3.35
CA THR A 8 -3.70 -18.47 3.18
C THR A 8 -3.05 -18.19 4.55
N LYS A 9 -1.71 -18.27 4.61
CA LYS A 9 -0.98 -17.91 5.82
C LYS A 9 -1.08 -16.41 6.06
N GLY A 10 -1.59 -16.01 7.23
CA GLY A 10 -1.56 -14.63 7.68
C GLY A 10 -0.12 -14.14 7.87
N ARG A 11 0.19 -12.93 7.40
CA ARG A 11 1.52 -12.30 7.53
C ARG A 11 1.55 -11.17 8.57
N GLY A 12 0.51 -11.06 9.39
CA GLY A 12 0.31 -9.95 10.33
C GLY A 12 0.07 -8.61 9.62
N PHE A 13 0.29 -7.51 10.34
CA PHE A 13 0.19 -6.16 9.81
C PHE A 13 1.33 -5.88 8.82
N GLN A 14 1.01 -5.57 7.57
CA GLN A 14 1.99 -5.31 6.52
C GLN A 14 1.93 -3.87 6.01
N GLY A 15 3.11 -3.27 5.85
CA GLY A 15 3.24 -1.99 5.14
C GLY A 15 2.86 -2.10 3.66
N VAL A 16 2.51 -0.97 3.04
CA VAL A 16 2.01 -0.89 1.65
C VAL A 16 2.95 -1.50 0.61
N VAL A 17 4.26 -1.40 0.82
CA VAL A 17 5.25 -1.99 -0.09
C VAL A 17 5.14 -3.51 -0.12
N LYS A 18 4.95 -4.16 1.03
CA LYS A 18 4.89 -5.64 1.10
C LYS A 18 3.49 -6.17 0.76
N ARG A 19 2.44 -5.41 1.10
CA ARG A 19 1.04 -5.80 0.87
C ARG A 19 0.61 -5.58 -0.58
N TRP A 20 1.09 -4.51 -1.21
CA TRP A 20 0.58 -4.01 -2.50
C TRP A 20 1.69 -3.69 -3.52
N ASN A 21 2.96 -3.99 -3.23
CA ASN A 21 4.10 -3.74 -4.14
C ASN A 21 4.30 -2.26 -4.55
N PHE A 22 4.05 -1.32 -3.64
CA PHE A 22 4.28 0.10 -3.88
C PHE A 22 5.79 0.40 -4.10
N GLY A 23 6.11 1.26 -5.07
CA GLY A 23 7.49 1.65 -5.39
C GLY A 23 8.16 2.55 -4.35
N GLY A 24 7.38 3.28 -3.53
CA GLY A 24 7.91 4.16 -2.49
C GLY A 24 8.68 5.38 -3.02
N GLY A 25 9.29 6.14 -2.11
CA GLY A 25 10.11 7.30 -2.44
C GLY A 25 11.57 6.95 -2.79
N ARG A 26 12.29 7.90 -3.37
CA ARG A 26 13.72 7.79 -3.70
C ARG A 26 14.55 7.41 -2.46
N ALA A 27 15.64 6.68 -2.65
CA ALA A 27 16.52 6.29 -1.54
C ALA A 27 17.51 7.41 -1.15
N SER A 28 17.94 8.22 -2.11
CA SER A 28 18.90 9.32 -1.97
C SER A 28 18.29 10.67 -2.37
N HIS A 29 19.10 11.75 -2.33
CA HIS A 29 18.69 13.14 -2.61
C HIS A 29 17.65 13.72 -1.64
N GLY A 30 17.92 13.67 -0.32
CA GLY A 30 17.12 14.39 0.68
C GLY A 30 15.73 13.82 0.95
N SER A 31 15.48 12.57 0.56
CA SER A 31 14.15 11.92 0.60
C SER A 31 13.55 11.67 2.01
N GLY A 32 14.18 12.11 3.10
CA GLY A 32 13.57 12.21 4.44
C GLY A 32 12.71 11.02 4.91
N GLY A 33 13.14 9.78 4.68
CA GLY A 33 12.41 8.57 5.11
C GLY A 33 11.21 8.15 4.23
N TRP A 34 11.03 8.72 3.05
CA TRP A 34 9.90 8.41 2.15
C TRP A 34 9.98 7.07 1.41
N ARG A 35 11.06 6.30 1.60
CA ARG A 35 11.32 5.07 0.83
C ARG A 35 10.22 4.01 0.91
N ARG A 36 9.42 3.97 1.98
CA ARG A 36 8.37 2.95 2.17
C ARG A 36 6.98 3.52 2.48
N ARG A 37 6.80 4.83 2.26
CA ARG A 37 5.55 5.52 2.55
C ARG A 37 4.54 5.34 1.39
N PRO A 38 3.22 5.43 1.68
CA PRO A 38 2.16 5.26 0.67
C PRO A 38 2.05 6.39 -0.36
N GLY A 39 2.67 7.55 -0.13
CA GLY A 39 2.44 8.72 -0.97
C GLY A 39 1.08 9.37 -0.69
N SER A 40 0.49 9.99 -1.71
CA SER A 40 -0.82 10.62 -1.59
C SER A 40 -1.97 9.60 -1.53
N ILE A 41 -2.90 9.82 -0.61
CA ILE A 41 -4.05 8.93 -0.37
C ILE A 41 -5.32 9.38 -1.11
N SER A 42 -5.47 10.67 -1.42
CA SER A 42 -6.65 11.24 -2.09
C SER A 42 -6.28 12.45 -2.94
N ALA A 43 -7.23 12.90 -3.77
CA ALA A 43 -7.15 14.22 -4.41
C ALA A 43 -7.64 15.31 -3.43
N GLY A 44 -7.40 16.58 -3.79
CA GLY A 44 -7.84 17.76 -3.03
C GLY A 44 -9.37 17.95 -3.07
N SER A 45 -9.85 19.01 -3.72
CA SER A 45 -11.24 19.50 -3.59
C SER A 45 -12.33 18.51 -4.03
N THR A 46 -12.07 17.67 -5.03
CA THR A 46 -13.01 16.61 -5.46
C THR A 46 -12.21 15.34 -5.67
N PRO A 47 -12.49 14.24 -4.94
CA PRO A 47 -13.69 13.92 -4.13
C PRO A 47 -13.69 14.39 -2.67
N GLY A 48 -12.62 15.00 -2.12
CA GLY A 48 -12.61 15.51 -0.75
C GLY A 48 -12.57 14.44 0.37
N TYR A 49 -12.49 13.16 0.03
CA TYR A 49 -12.33 12.05 0.96
C TYR A 49 -11.49 10.92 0.33
N VAL A 50 -11.08 9.94 1.14
CA VAL A 50 -10.35 8.75 0.67
C VAL A 50 -11.33 7.73 0.11
N ILE A 51 -11.17 7.37 -1.16
CA ILE A 51 -12.03 6.41 -1.86
C ILE A 51 -11.98 5.04 -1.16
N LYS A 52 -13.14 4.39 -1.01
CA LYS A 52 -13.23 3.04 -0.44
C LYS A 52 -12.39 2.04 -1.25
N GLY A 53 -11.71 1.13 -0.57
CA GLY A 53 -10.81 0.18 -1.23
C GLY A 53 -9.45 0.76 -1.61
N LYS A 54 -9.13 2.01 -1.23
CA LYS A 54 -7.78 2.55 -1.38
C LYS A 54 -6.77 1.63 -0.71
N GLN A 55 -5.73 1.27 -1.46
CA GLN A 55 -4.68 0.37 -0.99
C GLN A 55 -3.87 1.04 0.13
N MET A 56 -3.98 0.48 1.33
CA MET A 56 -3.45 1.01 2.58
C MET A 56 -2.76 -0.12 3.38
N PRO A 57 -1.91 0.21 4.37
CA PRO A 57 -1.23 -0.82 5.17
C PRO A 57 -2.23 -1.60 6.02
N GLY A 58 -1.87 -2.84 6.35
CA GLY A 58 -2.58 -3.69 7.30
C GLY A 58 -2.47 -5.17 7.00
#